data_AF-A0A920N4W6-F1
#
_entry.id   AF-A0A920N4W6-F1
#
_cell.length_a   1.000
_cell.length_b   1.000
_cell.length_c   1.000
_cell.angle_alpha   90.00
_cell.angle_beta   90.00
_cell.angle_gamma   90.00
#
_symmetry.space_group_name_H-M   'P 1'
#
loop_
_entity.id
_entity.type
_entity.pdbx_description
1 polymer ?
#
loop_
_entity_poly.entity_id
_entity_poly.type
_entity_poly.pdbx_seq_one_letter_code
_entity_poly.pdbx_strand_id
1 'polypeptide(L)'
;MGASGIDPSHFGLLVHGSVCRDQLEPATASGVHASIGLPAHTMILDVSNACLGLLNGCLMLANMIELGQVTAGVVVGKPKSAVDWSRARSTPC
;
A
#
# COMPACT_ATOMS: atom_id res chain seq x y z
N MET A 1 -6.70 -9.64 -1.73
CA MET A 1 -7.59 -9.15 -2.80
C MET A 1 -8.72 -10.13 -3.11
N GLY A 2 -8.47 -11.38 -3.54
CA GLY A 2 -9.57 -12.29 -3.93
C GLY A 2 -10.75 -12.46 -2.93
N ALA A 3 -10.52 -12.28 -1.63
CA ALA A 3 -11.57 -12.33 -0.60
C ALA A 3 -12.51 -11.10 -0.54
N SER A 4 -12.17 -9.97 -1.16
CA SER A 4 -13.03 -8.76 -1.11
C SER A 4 -14.09 -8.69 -2.21
N GLY A 5 -14.00 -9.51 -3.25
CA GLY A 5 -14.92 -9.48 -4.40
C GLY A 5 -14.86 -8.21 -5.26
N ILE A 6 -13.87 -7.34 -5.03
CA ILE A 6 -13.67 -6.08 -5.78
C ILE A 6 -12.67 -6.33 -6.91
N ASP A 7 -12.97 -5.87 -8.12
CA ASP A 7 -12.05 -5.89 -9.26
C ASP A 7 -10.77 -5.08 -8.94
N PRO A 8 -9.56 -5.63 -9.15
CA PRO A 8 -8.30 -4.92 -8.93
C PRO A 8 -8.19 -3.56 -9.63
N SER A 9 -8.90 -3.36 -10.75
CA SER A 9 -8.93 -2.08 -11.49
C SER A 9 -9.59 -0.92 -10.72
N HIS A 10 -10.37 -1.19 -9.67
CA HIS A 10 -11.00 -0.15 -8.83
C HIS A 10 -10.11 0.32 -7.66
N PHE A 11 -8.93 -0.27 -7.45
CA PHE A 11 -8.05 0.07 -6.33
C PHE A 11 -7.23 1.33 -6.66
N GLY A 12 -7.69 2.48 -6.17
CA GLY A 12 -7.02 3.77 -6.35
C GLY A 12 -5.96 4.11 -5.30
N LEU A 13 -5.87 3.36 -4.19
CA LEU A 13 -4.94 3.64 -3.09
C LEU A 13 -4.31 2.36 -2.48
N LEU A 14 -3.02 2.41 -2.19
CA LEU A 14 -2.31 1.46 -1.32
C LEU A 14 -1.53 2.22 -0.24
N VAL A 15 -1.84 1.94 1.02
CA VAL A 15 -1.14 2.51 2.20
C VAL A 15 -0.35 1.42 2.93
N HIS A 16 0.94 1.65 3.14
CA HIS A 16 1.76 0.84 4.05
C HIS A 16 1.85 1.53 5.43
N GLY A 17 1.02 1.10 6.37
CA GLY A 17 0.84 1.67 7.70
C GLY A 17 1.71 1.06 8.80
N SER A 18 3.02 0.87 8.54
CA SER A 18 3.96 0.17 9.45
C SER A 18 4.92 1.10 10.19
N VAL A 19 5.44 0.65 11.33
CA VAL A 19 6.52 1.34 12.07
C VAL A 19 7.87 1.17 11.37
N CYS A 20 8.16 -0.06 10.93
CA CYS A 20 9.37 -0.38 10.20
C CYS A 20 9.14 -0.11 8.71
N ARG A 21 10.09 0.59 8.09
CA ARG A 21 10.21 0.69 6.64
C ARG A 21 11.29 -0.27 6.16
N ASP A 22 11.10 -0.78 4.96
CA ASP A 22 12.01 -1.75 4.36
C ASP A 22 13.32 -1.09 3.86
N GLN A 23 13.23 0.18 3.45
CA GLN A 23 14.33 1.03 3.01
C GLN A 23 13.92 2.51 3.19
N LEU A 24 14.85 3.45 3.01
CA LEU A 24 14.52 4.88 3.12
C LEU A 24 13.72 5.36 1.90
N GLU A 25 14.16 4.96 0.71
CA GLU A 25 13.51 5.15 -0.59
C GLU A 25 13.83 3.96 -1.53
N PRO A 26 12.97 3.65 -2.52
CA PRO A 26 11.57 4.08 -2.64
C PRO A 26 10.70 3.54 -1.50
N ALA A 27 9.48 4.08 -1.37
CA ALA A 27 8.52 3.69 -0.33
C ALA A 27 8.29 2.17 -0.30
N THR A 28 8.07 1.62 0.90
CA THR A 28 7.79 0.18 1.07
C THR A 28 6.54 -0.24 0.28
N ALA A 29 5.54 0.65 0.24
CA ALA A 29 4.34 0.54 -0.57
C ALA A 29 4.61 0.26 -2.07
N SER A 30 5.72 0.75 -2.64
CA SER A 30 6.09 0.52 -4.05
C SER A 30 6.34 -0.96 -4.33
N GLY A 31 7.06 -1.63 -3.42
CA GLY A 31 7.31 -3.07 -3.51
C GLY A 31 6.03 -3.89 -3.34
N VAL A 32 5.15 -3.49 -2.41
CA VAL A 32 3.84 -4.15 -2.22
C VAL A 32 3.01 -4.05 -3.50
N HIS A 33 2.85 -2.84 -4.05
CA HIS A 33 2.11 -2.56 -5.29
C HIS A 33 2.57 -3.46 -6.45
N ALA A 34 3.88 -3.50 -6.70
CA ALA A 34 4.46 -4.35 -7.74
C ALA A 34 4.23 -5.85 -7.47
N SER A 35 4.41 -6.31 -6.23
CA SER A 35 4.28 -7.73 -5.86
C SER A 35 2.86 -8.29 -5.98
N ILE A 36 1.82 -7.43 -5.90
CA ILE A 36 0.41 -7.83 -6.00
C ILE A 36 -0.26 -7.42 -7.32
N GLY A 37 0.48 -6.77 -8.22
CA GLY A 37 0.02 -6.43 -9.57
C GLY A 37 -1.10 -5.40 -9.61
N LEU A 38 -1.05 -4.36 -8.77
CA LEU A 38 -2.05 -3.29 -8.80
C LEU A 38 -1.94 -2.41 -10.07
N PRO A 39 -3.02 -1.75 -10.50
CA PRO A 39 -3.00 -0.81 -11.61
C PRO A 39 -1.94 0.29 -11.47
N ALA A 40 -1.38 0.73 -12.59
CA ALA A 40 -0.39 1.82 -12.61
C ALA A 40 -0.92 3.19 -12.13
N HIS A 41 -2.25 3.35 -12.04
CA HIS A 41 -2.88 4.57 -11.52
C HIS A 41 -3.06 4.56 -9.98
N THR A 42 -2.83 3.42 -9.31
CA THR A 42 -3.00 3.32 -7.85
C THR A 42 -1.96 4.17 -7.14
N MET A 43 -2.41 5.13 -6.33
CA MET A 43 -1.54 5.93 -5.47
C MET A 43 -0.92 5.06 -4.38
N ILE A 44 0.37 5.25 -4.10
CA ILE A 44 1.14 4.49 -3.11
C ILE A 44 1.77 5.41 -2.07
N LEU A 45 1.74 5.04 -0.78
CA LEU A 45 2.43 5.77 0.28
C LEU A 45 2.71 4.92 1.54
N ASP A 46 3.77 5.28 2.26
CA ASP A 46 4.08 4.77 3.59
C ASP A 46 3.55 5.77 4.66
N VAL A 47 2.82 5.27 5.66
CA VAL A 47 2.29 6.08 6.78
C VAL A 47 2.84 5.54 8.11
N SER A 48 3.85 6.22 8.63
CA SER A 48 4.52 5.86 9.89
C SER A 48 3.98 6.68 11.07
N ASN A 49 3.17 6.06 11.92
CA ASN A 49 2.71 6.64 13.20
C ASN A 49 2.66 5.58 14.31
N ALA A 50 3.80 4.92 14.55
CA ALA A 50 3.88 3.76 15.46
C ALA A 50 2.73 2.74 15.20
N CYS A 51 2.14 2.17 16.24
CA CYS A 51 1.02 1.23 16.13
C CYS A 51 -0.25 1.83 15.48
N LEU A 52 -0.34 3.17 15.35
CA LEU A 52 -1.47 3.88 14.75
C LEU A 52 -1.30 4.13 13.24
N GLY A 53 -0.17 3.74 12.63
CA GLY A 53 0.05 3.90 11.18
C GLY A 53 -1.05 3.25 10.32
N LEU A 54 -1.49 2.06 10.70
CA LEU A 54 -2.59 1.35 10.05
C LEU A 54 -3.93 2.11 10.19
N LEU A 55 -4.24 2.64 11.38
CA LEU A 55 -5.47 3.40 11.63
C LEU A 55 -5.48 4.70 10.83
N ASN A 56 -4.36 5.43 10.79
CA ASN A 56 -4.21 6.61 9.93
C ASN A 56 -4.47 6.25 8.46
N GLY A 57 -3.91 5.14 7.96
CA GLY A 57 -4.17 4.65 6.60
C GLY A 57 -5.65 4.34 6.33
N CYS A 58 -6.35 3.71 7.28
CA CYS A 58 -7.78 3.46 7.18
C CYS A 58 -8.61 4.76 7.14
N LEU A 59 -8.28 5.74 7.99
CA LEU A 59 -8.96 7.05 8.00
C LEU A 59 -8.74 7.83 6.69
N MET A 60 -7.51 7.81 6.17
CA MET A 60 -7.19 8.40 4.87
C MET A 60 -7.97 7.73 3.74
N LEU A 61 -7.97 6.39 3.67
CA LEU A 61 -8.73 5.65 2.66
C LEU A 61 -10.23 5.93 2.76
N ALA A 62 -10.81 5.91 3.96
CA ALA A 62 -12.23 6.19 4.16
C ALA A 62 -12.61 7.60 3.68
N ASN A 63 -11.80 8.61 4.02
CA ASN A 63 -12.00 9.98 3.53
C ASN A 63 -11.91 10.08 2.00
N MET A 64 -10.95 9.38 1.37
CA MET A 64 -10.80 9.38 -0.09
C MET A 64 -11.94 8.64 -0.81
N ILE A 65 -12.56 7.63 -0.17
CA ILE A 65 -13.77 6.97 -0.67
C ILE A 65 -14.98 7.90 -0.54
N GLU A 66 -15.18 8.53 0.62
CA GLU A 66 -16.31 9.44 0.89
C GLU A 66 -16.29 10.67 -0.04
N LEU A 67 -15.09 11.19 -0.35
CA LEU A 67 -14.90 12.29 -1.31
C LEU A 67 -14.94 11.82 -2.79
N GLY A 68 -15.18 10.54 -3.07
CA GLY A 68 -15.23 9.99 -4.43
C GLY A 68 -13.89 9.99 -5.17
N GLN A 69 -12.76 10.16 -4.47
CA GLN A 69 -11.43 10.23 -5.06
C GLN A 69 -10.88 8.85 -5.44
N VAL A 70 -11.30 7.79 -4.73
CA VAL A 70 -10.98 6.39 -5.04
C VAL A 70 -12.19 5.50 -4.79
N THR A 71 -12.39 4.45 -5.59
CA THR A 71 -13.49 3.49 -5.38
C THR A 71 -13.14 2.44 -4.32
N ALA A 72 -11.90 1.96 -4.33
CA ALA A 72 -11.36 1.02 -3.36
C ALA A 72 -9.89 1.31 -3.05
N GLY A 73 -9.38 0.68 -2.00
CA GLY A 73 -7.96 0.73 -1.65
C GLY A 73 -7.59 -0.37 -0.67
N VAL A 74 -6.29 -0.47 -0.39
CA VAL A 74 -5.74 -1.47 0.54
C VAL A 74 -4.82 -0.80 1.54
N VAL A 75 -5.03 -1.11 2.83
CA VAL A 75 -4.15 -0.68 3.92
C VAL A 75 -3.48 -1.92 4.47
N VAL A 76 -2.14 -1.94 4.47
CA VAL A 76 -1.32 -3.07 4.89
C VAL A 76 -0.33 -2.62 5.96
N GLY A 77 -0.12 -3.46 6.98
CA GLY A 77 0.87 -3.23 8.02
C GLY A 77 1.65 -4.51 8.31
N LYS A 78 2.93 -4.36 8.66
CA LYS A 78 3.80 -5.44 9.15
C LYS A 78 4.45 -5.01 10.47
N PRO A 79 4.56 -5.90 11.47
CA PRO A 79 5.21 -5.58 12.75
C PRO A 79 6.75 -5.52 12.66
N LYS A 80 7.35 -5.91 11.52
CA LYS A 80 8.79 -5.81 11.20
C LYS A 80 8.98 -5.58 9.70
N SER A 81 10.07 -4.93 9.31
CA SER A 81 10.53 -4.88 7.92
C SER A 81 11.01 -6.27 7.46
N ALA A 82 10.72 -6.62 6.20
CA ALA A 82 10.98 -7.94 5.62
C ALA A 82 10.82 -7.90 4.08
N VAL A 83 11.94 -7.69 3.39
CA VAL A 83 12.02 -7.64 1.92
C VAL A 83 12.47 -8.97 1.31
N ASP A 84 11.63 -9.54 0.45
CA ASP A 84 11.96 -9.91 -0.94
C ASP A 84 10.64 -10.01 -1.73
N TRP A 85 10.56 -9.54 -2.98
CA TRP A 85 9.28 -9.19 -3.61
C TRP A 85 8.72 -10.06 -4.76
N SER A 86 9.39 -10.99 -5.46
CA SER A 86 10.77 -11.49 -5.49
C SER A 86 11.25 -11.52 -6.96
N ARG A 87 12.54 -11.36 -7.30
CA ARG A 87 13.77 -11.75 -6.59
C ARG A 87 14.78 -10.63 -6.22
N ALA A 88 14.54 -9.31 -6.17
CA ALA A 88 13.50 -8.46 -6.75
C ALA A 88 13.18 -8.71 -8.24
N ARG A 89 14.16 -9.26 -8.98
CA ARG A 89 14.25 -9.23 -10.45
C ARG A 89 14.27 -7.81 -11.02
N SER A 90 15.45 -7.22 -10.89
CA SER A 90 16.09 -6.46 -11.97
C SER A 90 15.27 -5.34 -12.63
N THR A 91 15.21 -4.19 -11.96
CA THR A 91 15.51 -2.89 -12.60
C THR A 91 16.04 -1.91 -11.53
N PRO A 92 16.88 -0.92 -11.92
CA PRO A 92 17.08 0.29 -11.13
C PRO A 92 15.80 1.15 -11.13
N CYS A 93 15.88 2.30 -10.47
CA CYS A 93 14.90 3.40 -10.44
C CYS A 93 13.99 3.53 -11.69
#